data_AF-A0A0C9Y408-F1
#
_entry.id   AF-A0A0C9Y408-F1
#
_cell.length_a   1.000
_cell.length_b   1.000
_cell.length_c   1.000
_cell.angle_alpha   90.00
_cell.angle_beta   90.00
_cell.angle_gamma   90.00
#
_symmetry.space_group_name_H-M   'P 1'
#
loop_
_entity.id
_entity.type
_entity.pdbx_description
1 polymer ?
#
loop_
_entity_poly.entity_id
_entity_poly.type
_entity_poly.pdbx_seq_one_letter_code
_entity_poly.pdbx_strand_id
1 'polypeptide(L)'
;MPSTHSATITFFATYILLAATYLPVHHSFPLNSTSRVVPVLITFPWAVMIVMSRVWLGHHTWAQVLAGSAYGVVFAFVWYALWTGGLNEYGKVVEKEFANRMFI
;
A
#
# COMPACT_ATOMS: atom_id res chain seq x y z
N MET A 1 -10.50 -18.80 -6.89
CA MET A 1 -9.33 -18.07 -6.36
C MET A 1 -9.79 -16.77 -5.68
N PRO A 2 -9.14 -16.32 -4.59
CA PRO A 2 -9.35 -14.98 -4.04
C PRO A 2 -9.09 -13.90 -5.11
N SER A 3 -9.76 -12.76 -5.02
CA SER A 3 -9.60 -11.71 -6.04
C SER A 3 -8.29 -10.96 -5.88
N THR A 4 -7.39 -11.08 -6.87
CA THR A 4 -6.14 -10.31 -6.91
C THR A 4 -6.38 -8.81 -7.03
N HIS A 5 -7.42 -8.39 -7.73
CA HIS A 5 -7.79 -6.97 -7.82
C HIS A 5 -8.15 -6.42 -6.44
N SER A 6 -8.97 -7.15 -5.67
CA SER A 6 -9.34 -6.77 -4.30
C SER A 6 -8.12 -6.77 -3.37
N ALA A 7 -7.24 -7.77 -3.49
CA ALA A 7 -5.99 -7.82 -2.71
C ALA A 7 -5.08 -6.62 -3.00
N THR A 8 -4.82 -6.32 -4.27
CA THR A 8 -3.93 -5.23 -4.67
C THR A 8 -4.48 -3.87 -4.25
N ILE A 9 -5.77 -3.61 -4.49
CA ILE A 9 -6.32 -2.27 -4.20
C ILE A 9 -6.46 -2.01 -2.70
N THR A 10 -6.80 -3.04 -1.92
CA THR A 10 -6.85 -2.91 -0.45
C THR A 10 -5.46 -2.82 0.16
N PHE A 11 -4.47 -3.50 -0.40
CA PHE A 11 -3.06 -3.27 -0.04
C PHE A 11 -2.70 -1.79 -0.20
N PHE A 12 -2.92 -1.20 -1.38
CA PHE A 12 -2.57 0.21 -1.61
C PHE A 12 -3.37 1.16 -0.73
N ALA A 13 -4.69 0.96 -0.59
CA ALA A 13 -5.51 1.82 0.26
C ALA A 13 -5.06 1.77 1.73
N THR A 14 -4.79 0.58 2.27
CA THR A 14 -4.27 0.42 3.64
C THR A 14 -2.87 1.00 3.78
N TYR A 15 -1.98 0.77 2.81
CA TYR A 15 -0.62 1.29 2.87
C TYR A 15 -0.59 2.81 2.80
N ILE A 16 -1.40 3.42 1.92
CA ILE A 16 -1.53 4.88 1.81
C ILE A 16 -2.14 5.46 3.09
N LEU A 17 -3.13 4.80 3.68
CA LEU A 17 -3.67 5.20 4.99
C LEU A 17 -2.57 5.21 6.06
N LEU A 18 -1.80 4.13 6.19
CA LEU A 18 -0.70 4.04 7.16
C LEU A 18 0.38 5.11 6.89
N ALA A 19 0.82 5.23 5.64
CA ALA A 19 1.83 6.21 5.25
C ALA A 19 1.35 7.65 5.49
N ALA A 20 0.14 8.02 5.09
CA ALA A 20 -0.39 9.36 5.31
C ALA A 20 -0.63 9.66 6.80
N THR A 21 -0.91 8.64 7.61
CA THR A 21 -1.12 8.80 9.06
C THR A 21 0.20 9.04 9.81
N TYR A 22 1.24 8.28 9.46
CA TYR A 22 2.45 8.19 10.29
C TYR A 22 3.72 8.74 9.61
N LEU A 23 3.72 8.96 8.30
CA LEU A 23 4.88 9.44 7.54
C LEU A 23 4.55 10.78 6.85
N PRO A 24 5.58 11.60 6.57
CA PRO A 24 5.44 12.73 5.65
C PRO A 24 5.03 12.24 4.26
N VAL A 25 3.93 12.75 3.70
CA VAL A 25 3.48 12.39 2.35
C VAL A 25 4.49 12.83 1.29
N HIS A 26 5.07 14.03 1.46
CA HIS A 26 6.12 14.56 0.60
C HIS A 26 6.94 15.58 1.37
N HIS A 27 8.26 15.66 1.13
CA HIS A 27 9.14 16.62 1.81
C HIS A 27 8.77 18.09 1.55
N SER A 28 8.12 18.40 0.42
CA SER A 28 7.68 19.76 0.08
C SER A 28 6.27 20.08 0.56
N PHE A 29 5.55 19.10 1.12
CA PHE A 29 4.19 19.33 1.62
C PHE A 29 4.19 19.60 3.12
N PRO A 30 3.37 20.57 3.58
CA PRO A 30 3.26 20.86 4.99
C PRO A 30 2.70 19.64 5.74
N LEU A 31 3.22 19.38 6.94
CA LEU A 31 2.76 18.32 7.85
C LEU A 31 1.47 18.73 8.57
N ASN A 32 0.46 19.16 7.82
CA ASN A 32 -0.85 19.54 8.35
C ASN A 32 -1.89 18.42 8.13
N SER A 33 -3.05 18.53 8.77
CA SER A 33 -4.11 17.52 8.66
C SER A 33 -4.58 17.32 7.22
N THR A 34 -4.58 18.38 6.40
CA THR A 34 -5.03 18.31 5.01
C THR A 34 -4.15 17.39 4.17
N SER A 35 -2.83 17.52 4.27
CA SER A 35 -1.90 16.67 3.50
C SER A 35 -2.01 15.19 3.87
N ARG A 36 -2.43 14.87 5.10
CA ARG A 36 -2.69 13.50 5.57
C ARG A 36 -4.05 12.96 5.15
N VAL A 37 -5.08 13.80 5.19
CA VAL A 37 -6.48 13.37 4.97
C VAL A 37 -6.81 13.24 3.48
N VAL A 38 -6.31 14.14 2.63
CA VAL A 38 -6.64 14.16 1.19
C VAL A 38 -6.32 12.83 0.48
N PRO A 39 -5.14 12.20 0.66
CA PRO A 39 -4.85 10.91 0.04
C PRO A 39 -5.87 9.84 0.45
N VAL A 40 -6.20 9.75 1.74
CA VAL A 40 -7.13 8.75 2.27
C VAL A 40 -8.54 8.95 1.73
N LEU A 41 -9.01 10.20 1.68
CA LEU A 41 -10.33 10.55 1.15
C LEU A 41 -10.49 10.18 -0.33
N ILE A 42 -9.40 10.21 -1.10
CA ILE A 42 -9.43 9.84 -2.52
C ILE A 42 -9.34 8.32 -2.66
N THR A 43 -8.38 7.68 -1.98
CA THR A 43 -8.07 6.27 -2.21
C THR A 43 -9.11 5.33 -1.63
N PHE A 44 -9.73 5.68 -0.49
CA PHE A 44 -10.67 4.78 0.17
C PHE A 44 -11.96 4.56 -0.66
N PRO A 45 -12.66 5.60 -1.15
CA PRO A 45 -13.82 5.40 -2.02
C PRO A 45 -13.46 4.68 -3.32
N TRP A 46 -12.29 4.97 -3.89
CA TRP A 46 -11.83 4.30 -5.11
C TRP A 46 -11.58 2.81 -4.88
N ALA A 47 -10.95 2.45 -3.76
CA ALA A 47 -10.74 1.06 -3.39
C ALA A 47 -12.07 0.32 -3.20
N VAL A 48 -13.04 0.94 -2.52
CA VAL A 48 -14.39 0.39 -2.40
C VAL A 48 -15.00 0.17 -3.77
N MET A 49 -14.99 1.16 -4.67
CA MET A 49 -15.54 1.01 -6.02
C MET A 49 -14.89 -0.14 -6.81
N ILE A 50 -13.57 -0.30 -6.72
CA ILE A 50 -12.84 -1.39 -7.40
C ILE A 50 -13.21 -2.76 -6.79
N VAL A 51 -13.34 -2.85 -5.47
CA VAL A 51 -13.77 -4.08 -4.77
C VAL A 51 -15.20 -4.45 -5.19
N MET A 52 -16.11 -3.49 -5.22
CA MET A 52 -17.52 -3.70 -5.60
C MET A 52 -17.65 -4.10 -7.07
N SER A 53 -16.84 -3.52 -7.97
CA SER A 53 -16.88 -3.84 -9.40
C SER A 53 -16.55 -5.31 -9.68
N ARG A 54 -15.74 -5.96 -8.82
CA ARG A 54 -15.43 -7.39 -8.94
C ARG A 54 -16.65 -8.28 -8.80
N VAL A 55 -17.64 -7.86 -8.01
CA VAL A 55 -18.89 -8.59 -7.82
C VAL A 55 -19.92 -8.15 -8.86
N TRP A 56 -20.09 -6.84 -9.05
CA TRP A 56 -21.10 -6.32 -9.97
C TRP A 56 -20.87 -6.77 -11.42
N LEU A 57 -19.62 -6.83 -11.87
CA LEU A 57 -19.27 -7.31 -13.21
C LEU A 57 -19.22 -8.84 -13.32
N GLY A 58 -19.57 -9.57 -12.24
CA GLY A 58 -19.67 -11.03 -12.25
C GLY A 58 -18.33 -11.78 -12.25
N HIS A 59 -17.21 -11.10 -11.95
CA HIS A 59 -15.89 -11.74 -11.95
C HIS A 59 -15.61 -12.57 -10.68
N HIS A 60 -16.18 -12.19 -9.54
CA HIS A 60 -15.94 -12.83 -8.25
C HIS A 60 -17.16 -12.83 -7.34
N THR A 61 -17.19 -13.77 -6.39
CA THR A 61 -18.15 -13.76 -5.28
C THR A 61 -17.66 -12.87 -4.13
N TRP A 62 -18.57 -12.45 -3.24
CA TRP A 62 -18.21 -11.71 -2.03
C TRP A 62 -17.14 -12.41 -1.19
N ALA A 63 -17.23 -13.73 -1.03
CA ALA A 63 -16.23 -14.49 -0.28
C ALA A 63 -14.82 -14.39 -0.91
N GLN A 64 -14.72 -14.47 -2.25
CA GLN A 64 -13.44 -14.34 -2.95
C GLN A 64 -12.87 -12.92 -2.84
N VAL A 65 -13.75 -11.91 -2.88
CA VAL A 65 -13.39 -10.50 -2.73
C VAL A 65 -12.94 -10.21 -1.31
N LEU A 66 -13.66 -10.67 -0.29
CA LEU A 66 -13.29 -10.51 1.13
C LEU A 66 -11.97 -11.21 1.46
N ALA A 67 -11.76 -12.43 0.96
CA ALA A 67 -10.49 -13.15 1.14
C ALA A 67 -9.32 -12.39 0.50
N GLY A 68 -9.52 -11.85 -0.72
CA GLY A 68 -8.52 -10.99 -1.38
C GLY A 68 -8.25 -9.73 -0.57
N SER A 69 -9.29 -9.02 -0.15
CA SER A 69 -9.19 -7.81 0.66
C SER A 69 -8.45 -8.05 1.98
N ALA A 70 -8.76 -9.12 2.70
CA ALA A 70 -8.09 -9.48 3.94
C ALA A 70 -6.59 -9.73 3.71
N TYR A 71 -6.24 -10.46 2.65
CA TYR A 71 -4.84 -10.66 2.26
C TYR A 71 -4.12 -9.33 2.00
N GLY A 72 -4.73 -8.43 1.22
CA GLY A 72 -4.17 -7.12 0.91
C GLY A 72 -3.90 -6.26 2.16
N VAL A 73 -4.86 -6.22 3.07
CA VAL A 73 -4.74 -5.50 4.35
C VAL A 73 -3.60 -6.07 5.19
N VAL A 74 -3.57 -7.38 5.42
CA VAL A 74 -2.51 -8.03 6.22
C VAL A 74 -1.14 -7.77 5.61
N PHE A 75 -1.01 -7.93 4.29
CA PHE A 75 0.26 -7.70 3.60
C PHE A 75 0.71 -6.23 3.69
N ALA A 76 -0.22 -5.27 3.66
CA ALA A 76 0.11 -3.85 3.83
C ALA A 76 0.68 -3.56 5.22
N PHE A 77 0.08 -4.10 6.29
CA PHE A 77 0.62 -3.95 7.65
C PHE A 77 2.01 -4.58 7.79
N VAL A 78 2.19 -5.81 7.28
CA VAL A 78 3.48 -6.50 7.31
C VAL A 78 4.55 -5.69 6.56
N TRP A 79 4.25 -5.28 5.33
CA TRP A 79 5.21 -4.53 4.52
C TRP A 79 5.53 -3.17 5.12
N TYR A 80 4.53 -2.47 5.66
CA TYR A 80 4.72 -1.18 6.32
C TYR A 80 5.61 -1.31 7.56
N ALA A 81 5.39 -2.34 8.38
CA ALA A 81 6.20 -2.62 9.57
C ALA A 81 7.64 -2.98 9.20
N LEU A 82 7.84 -3.80 8.17
CA LEU A 82 9.18 -4.12 7.67
C LEU A 82 9.90 -2.88 7.15
N TRP A 83 9.25 -2.09 6.30
CA TRP A 83 9.82 -0.87 5.71
C TRP A 83 10.22 0.14 6.77
N THR A 84 9.32 0.46 7.70
CA THR A 84 9.55 1.45 8.76
C THR A 84 10.37 0.91 9.93
N GLY A 85 10.48 -0.41 10.07
CA GLY A 85 11.31 -1.11 11.05
C GLY A 85 12.78 -1.30 10.63
N GLY A 86 13.24 -0.61 9.59
CA GLY A 86 14.65 -0.57 9.20
C GLY A 86 15.03 -1.47 8.01
N LEU A 87 14.08 -2.22 7.40
CA LEU A 87 14.39 -3.00 6.20
C LEU A 87 14.88 -2.10 5.04
N ASN A 88 14.41 -0.86 4.99
CA ASN A 88 14.85 0.15 4.02
C ASN A 88 16.34 0.52 4.15
N GLU A 89 16.97 0.34 5.32
CA GLU A 89 18.38 0.63 5.54
C GLU A 89 19.28 -0.39 4.83
N TYR A 90 18.88 -1.67 4.82
CA TYR A 90 19.58 -2.72 4.08
C TYR A 90 19.61 -2.45 2.57
N GLY A 91 18.55 -1.84 2.02
CA GLY A 91 18.51 -1.41 0.62
C GLY A 91 19.68 -0.48 0.26
N LYS A 92 19.96 0.51 1.13
CA LYS A 92 21.08 1.45 0.93
C LYS A 92 22.44 0.75 0.98
N VAL A 93 22.59 -0.25 1.85
CA VAL A 93 23.81 -1.06 1.94
C VAL A 93 24.02 -1.84 0.65
N VAL A 94 22.98 -2.52 0.15
CA VAL A 94 23.04 -3.28 -1.11
C VAL A 94 23.37 -2.37 -2.30
N GLU A 95 22.74 -1.20 -2.40
CA GLU A 95 23.02 -0.21 -3.45
C GLU A 95 24.48 0.25 -3.41
N LYS A 96 25.01 0.55 -2.22
CA LYS A 96 26.42 0.96 -2.03
C LYS A 96 27.38 -0.15 -2.47
N GLU A 97 27.13 -1.38 -2.04
CA GLU A 97 27.98 -2.53 -2.41
C GLU A 97 27.93 -2.84 -3.91
N PHE A 98 26.77 -2.69 -4.53
CA PHE A 98 26.62 -2.87 -5.98
C PHE A 98 27.36 -1.79 -6.77
N ALA A 99 27.23 -0.52 -6.36
CA ALA A 99 27.97 0.59 -6.96
C ALA A 99 29.49 0.38 -6.84
N ASN A 100 29.98 0.01 -5.66
CA ASN A 100 31.40 -0.28 -5.45
C ASN A 100 31.93 -1.37 -6.39
N ARG A 101 31.14 -2.39 -6.70
CA ARG A 101 31.54 -3.47 -7.62
C ARG A 101 31.50 -3.08 -9.11
N MET A 102 30.75 -2.04 -9.47
CA MET A 102 30.62 -1.58 -10.86
C MET A 102 31.67 -0.53 -11.25
N PHE A 103 32.24 0.16 -10.26
CA PHE A 103 33.25 1.21 -10.46
C PHE A 103 34.67 0.78 -10.05
N ILE A 104 34.91 -0.53 -9.88
CA ILE A 104 36.23 -1.17 -9.73
C ILE A 104 36.51 -2.00 -10.98
#